data_AF-A0A2N1JAA1-F1
#
_entry.id   AF-A0A2N1JAA1-F1
#
_cell.length_a   1.000
_cell.length_b   1.000
_cell.length_c   1.000
_cell.angle_alpha   90.00
_cell.angle_beta   90.00
_cell.angle_gamma   90.00
#
_symmetry.space_group_name_H-M   'P 1'
#
loop_
_entity.id
_entity.type
_entity.pdbx_description
1 polymer ?
#
loop_
_entity_poly.entity_id
_entity_poly.type
_entity_poly.pdbx_seq_one_letter_code
_entity_poly.pdbx_strand_id
1 'polypeptide(L)'
;MTRDADDGARARVPKKPRVTPVSLQARTLDRLFQDPSKPVQVPEAHMERSVRAPREIMKNVSGSTAGASSGDFHVYKQMREREFDRIQIMEENAERQADYVAQQQKYAQADERKTCKNRARREKKKLAAQRGKLAQKQEHGEDRNVPDQ
;
A
#
# COMPACT_ATOMS: atom_id res chain seq x y z
N MET A 1 22.11 -75.11 12.61
CA MET A 1 22.37 -74.08 11.58
C MET A 1 21.35 -72.96 11.76
N THR A 2 21.65 -71.97 12.60
CA THR A 2 20.85 -70.76 12.78
C THR A 2 21.32 -69.72 11.76
N ARG A 3 20.41 -69.22 10.92
CA ARG A 3 20.65 -68.04 10.09
C ARG A 3 20.15 -66.84 10.89
N ASP A 4 21.07 -66.04 11.40
CA ASP A 4 20.77 -64.76 12.05
C ASP A 4 20.22 -63.80 11.00
N ALA A 5 18.92 -63.50 11.11
CA ALA A 5 18.24 -62.46 10.35
C ALA A 5 18.09 -61.24 11.25
N ASP A 6 19.15 -60.46 11.35
CA ASP A 6 19.13 -59.13 11.97
C ASP A 6 18.85 -58.10 10.87
N ASP A 7 17.56 -57.90 10.55
CA ASP A 7 17.12 -56.84 9.65
C ASP A 7 16.41 -55.76 10.48
N GLY A 8 17.20 -54.75 10.84
CA GLY A 8 16.86 -53.71 11.79
C GLY A 8 15.57 -52.97 11.45
N ALA A 9 14.56 -53.15 12.31
CA ALA A 9 13.37 -52.30 12.38
C ALA A 9 13.77 -50.89 12.85
N ARG A 10 14.31 -50.06 11.94
CA ARG A 10 14.51 -48.63 12.16
C ARG A 10 13.14 -47.98 12.43
N ALA A 11 12.87 -47.67 13.70
CA ALA A 11 11.70 -46.90 14.11
C ALA A 11 11.63 -45.60 13.28
N ARG A 12 10.58 -45.46 12.47
CA ARG A 12 10.35 -44.25 11.67
C ARG A 12 10.06 -43.11 12.64
N VAL A 13 11.00 -42.19 12.80
CA VAL A 13 10.81 -40.96 13.57
C VAL A 13 9.56 -40.25 13.01
N PRO A 14 8.55 -39.93 13.83
CA PRO A 14 7.34 -39.28 13.36
C PRO A 14 7.72 -37.92 12.76
N LYS A 15 7.31 -37.70 11.51
CA LYS A 15 7.57 -36.43 10.81
C LYS A 15 6.87 -35.31 11.56
N LYS A 16 7.61 -34.28 11.98
CA LYS A 16 7.05 -33.09 12.63
C LYS A 16 5.93 -32.51 11.74
N PRO A 17 4.76 -32.14 12.32
CA PRO A 17 3.66 -31.60 11.55
C PRO A 17 4.10 -30.34 10.83
N ARG A 18 3.73 -30.21 9.55
CA ARG A 18 4.02 -29.02 8.76
C ARG A 18 3.36 -27.82 9.43
N VAL A 19 4.16 -26.79 9.65
CA VAL A 19 3.68 -25.52 10.21
C VAL A 19 2.85 -24.83 9.12
N THR A 20 1.53 -24.79 9.31
CA THR A 20 0.58 -24.08 8.45
C THR A 20 0.35 -22.68 9.02
N PRO A 21 -0.06 -21.69 8.22
CA PRO A 21 -0.37 -20.36 8.75
C PRO A 21 -1.41 -20.41 9.88
N VAL A 22 -2.40 -21.29 9.74
CA VAL A 22 -3.42 -21.55 10.76
C VAL A 22 -2.80 -22.12 12.05
N SER A 23 -1.85 -23.05 11.95
CA SER A 23 -1.23 -23.62 13.15
C SER A 23 -0.27 -22.64 13.85
N LEU A 24 0.33 -21.69 13.12
CA LEU A 24 1.05 -20.57 13.73
C LEU A 24 0.12 -19.63 14.50
N GLN A 25 -1.01 -19.28 13.89
CA GLN A 25 -2.01 -18.42 14.53
C GLN A 25 -2.57 -19.08 15.80
N ALA A 26 -2.92 -20.37 15.75
CA ALA A 26 -3.39 -21.11 16.92
C ALA A 26 -2.37 -21.06 18.07
N ARG A 27 -1.07 -21.30 17.79
CA ARG A 27 -0.01 -21.20 18.80
C ARG A 27 0.15 -19.80 19.38
N THR A 28 -0.02 -18.75 18.55
CA THR A 28 0.00 -17.38 19.06
C THR A 28 -1.20 -17.13 19.97
N LEU A 29 -2.40 -17.59 19.60
CA LEU A 29 -3.60 -17.46 20.43
C LEU A 29 -3.46 -18.21 21.75
N ASP A 30 -2.99 -19.45 21.73
CA ASP A 30 -2.74 -20.24 22.95
C ASP A 30 -1.81 -19.48 23.92
N ARG A 31 -0.77 -18.82 23.39
CA ARG A 31 0.16 -18.00 24.18
C ARG A 31 -0.49 -16.72 24.72
N LEU A 32 -1.38 -16.07 23.95
CA LEU A 32 -2.10 -14.88 24.41
C LEU A 32 -3.14 -15.23 25.49
N PHE A 33 -3.79 -16.39 25.40
CA PHE A 33 -4.81 -16.84 26.35
C PHE A 33 -4.26 -17.39 27.68
N GLN A 34 -2.96 -17.68 27.77
CA GLN A 34 -2.32 -18.10 29.02
C GLN A 34 -2.47 -17.04 30.13
N ASP A 35 -2.29 -15.75 29.78
CA ASP A 35 -2.36 -14.63 30.72
C ASP A 35 -3.27 -13.50 30.17
N PRO A 36 -4.60 -13.58 30.35
CA PRO A 36 -5.54 -12.62 29.77
C PRO A 36 -5.50 -11.24 30.44
N SER A 37 -4.86 -11.09 31.60
CA SER A 37 -4.70 -9.81 32.28
C SER A 37 -3.58 -8.93 31.71
N LYS A 38 -2.67 -9.52 30.90
CA LYS A 38 -1.54 -8.78 30.32
C LYS A 38 -2.01 -7.95 29.12
N PRO A 39 -1.78 -6.63 29.09
CA PRO A 39 -2.14 -5.82 27.93
C PRO A 39 -1.33 -6.24 26.70
N VAL A 40 -2.02 -6.45 25.58
CA VAL A 40 -1.39 -6.79 24.30
C VAL A 40 -0.77 -5.53 23.71
N GLN A 41 0.54 -5.56 23.48
CA GLN A 41 1.25 -4.47 22.79
C GLN A 41 1.05 -4.62 21.29
N VAL A 42 0.15 -3.80 20.73
CA VAL A 42 0.05 -3.64 19.28
C VAL A 42 1.20 -2.73 18.85
N PRO A 43 2.03 -3.13 17.87
CA PRO A 43 3.10 -2.26 17.40
C PRO A 43 2.50 -0.98 16.82
N GLU A 44 3.05 0.16 17.24
CA GLU A 44 2.72 1.44 16.63
C GLU A 44 3.22 1.48 15.18
N ALA A 45 2.61 2.35 14.37
CA ALA A 45 3.05 2.54 13.00
C ALA A 45 4.54 2.93 12.98
N HIS A 46 5.27 2.42 11.99
CA HIS A 46 6.67 2.78 11.82
C HIS A 46 6.77 4.29 11.57
N MET A 47 7.58 4.97 12.37
CA MET A 47 7.86 6.38 12.14
C MET A 47 8.79 6.51 10.94
N GLU A 48 8.50 7.46 10.06
CA GLU A 48 9.41 7.80 8.96
C GLU A 48 10.74 8.34 9.52
N ARG A 49 11.82 8.06 8.81
CA ARG A 49 13.15 8.57 9.19
C ARG A 49 13.13 10.09 9.11
N SER A 50 13.40 10.77 10.22
CA SER A 50 13.42 12.24 10.29
C SER A 50 14.69 12.74 10.97
N VAL A 51 15.27 13.82 10.45
CA VAL A 51 16.36 14.53 11.13
C VAL A 51 15.78 15.30 12.31
N ARG A 52 16.43 15.22 13.48
CA ARG A 52 16.03 15.98 14.68
C ARG A 52 15.92 17.47 14.33
N ALA A 53 14.98 18.20 14.94
CA ALA A 53 14.87 19.64 14.78
C ALA A 53 16.16 20.37 15.25
N PRO A 54 16.60 21.45 14.56
CA PRO A 54 17.68 22.31 15.02
C PRO A 54 17.43 22.80 16.45
N ARG A 55 18.50 23.00 17.22
CA ARG A 55 18.37 23.61 18.56
C ARG A 55 18.18 25.11 18.37
N GLU A 56 17.19 25.69 19.05
CA GLU A 56 16.88 27.12 18.94
C GLU A 56 18.00 28.03 19.46
N ILE A 57 18.63 27.66 20.57
CA ILE A 57 19.72 28.42 21.17
C ILE A 57 20.95 27.52 21.30
N MET A 58 22.04 27.92 20.65
CA MET A 58 23.35 27.34 20.86
C MET A 58 24.03 28.07 22.03
N LYS A 59 24.41 27.31 23.07
CA LYS A 59 25.00 27.87 24.30
C LYS A 59 26.51 28.09 24.20
N ASN A 60 27.14 27.57 23.15
CA ASN A 60 28.59 27.49 22.97
C ASN A 60 29.06 28.22 21.70
N VAL A 61 28.42 29.34 21.34
CA VAL A 61 28.82 30.15 20.18
C VAL A 61 30.03 30.99 20.58
N SER A 62 31.20 30.65 20.04
CA SER A 62 32.40 31.48 20.14
C SER A 62 32.23 32.76 19.32
N GLY A 63 32.87 33.86 19.72
CA GLY A 63 32.72 35.16 19.06
C GLY A 63 33.18 35.13 17.60
N SER A 64 32.61 36.01 16.75
CA SER A 64 32.86 36.02 15.29
C SER A 64 34.32 36.30 14.88
N THR A 65 35.14 36.78 15.81
CA THR A 65 36.58 37.04 15.62
C THR A 65 37.48 36.01 16.28
N ALA A 66 36.91 35.02 16.99
CA ALA A 66 37.68 33.92 17.54
C ALA A 66 38.20 33.03 16.39
N GLY A 67 39.49 32.69 16.43
CA GLY A 67 40.10 31.81 15.43
C GLY A 67 39.54 30.38 15.49
N ALA A 68 39.90 29.56 14.49
CA ALA A 68 39.51 28.16 14.44
C ALA A 68 40.01 27.40 15.68
N SER A 69 39.07 26.84 16.43
CA SER A 69 39.33 25.97 17.57
C SER A 69 39.43 24.52 17.11
N SER A 70 40.19 23.69 17.84
CA SER A 70 40.36 22.25 17.55
C SER A 70 39.05 21.45 17.53
N GLY A 71 37.99 21.96 18.19
CA GLY A 71 36.66 21.35 18.18
C GLY A 71 35.79 21.73 16.97
N ASP A 72 36.13 22.80 16.24
CA ASP A 72 35.27 23.35 15.19
C ASP A 72 35.13 22.41 13.98
N PHE A 73 36.17 21.64 13.70
CA PHE A 73 36.13 20.62 12.65
C PHE A 73 35.06 19.56 12.91
N HIS A 74 34.95 19.06 14.14
CA HIS A 74 33.95 18.06 14.48
C HIS A 74 32.53 18.62 14.48
N VAL A 75 32.37 19.89 14.87
CA VAL A 75 31.07 20.59 14.77
C VAL A 75 30.65 20.71 13.31
N TYR A 76 31.55 21.14 12.42
CA TYR A 76 31.28 21.21 10.98
C TYR A 76 30.94 19.84 10.40
N LYS A 77 31.71 18.78 10.72
CA LYS A 77 31.46 17.42 10.24
C LYS A 77 30.05 16.95 10.59
N GLN A 78 29.66 17.07 11.87
CA GLN A 78 28.33 16.65 12.33
C GLN A 78 27.21 17.49 11.71
N MET A 79 27.41 18.81 11.56
CA MET A 79 26.44 19.69 10.92
C MET A 79 26.25 19.34 9.44
N ARG A 80 27.36 19.04 8.74
CA ARG A 80 27.35 18.67 7.33
C ARG A 80 26.65 17.34 7.10
N GLU A 81 26.99 16.31 7.87
CA GLU A 81 26.33 14.99 7.82
C GLU A 81 24.82 15.13 8.08
N ARG A 82 24.43 15.88 9.12
CA ARG A 82 23.03 16.17 9.43
C ARG A 82 22.29 16.87 8.31
N GLU A 83 22.94 17.82 7.63
CA GLU A 83 22.32 18.58 6.54
C GLU A 83 22.17 17.72 5.28
N PHE A 84 23.15 16.87 4.97
CA PHE A 84 23.01 15.90 3.88
C PHE A 84 21.86 14.93 4.13
N ASP A 85 21.78 14.35 5.33
CA ASP A 85 20.67 13.45 5.69
C ASP A 85 19.32 14.17 5.57
N ARG A 86 19.26 15.45 5.96
CA ARG A 86 18.04 16.27 5.88
C ARG A 86 17.62 16.47 4.42
N ILE A 87 18.56 16.84 3.55
CA ILE A 87 18.31 17.05 2.12
C ILE A 87 17.88 15.72 1.48
N GLN A 88 18.59 14.63 1.76
CA GLN A 88 18.28 13.32 1.20
C GLN A 88 16.87 12.83 1.59
N ILE A 89 16.47 12.98 2.86
CA ILE A 89 15.11 12.63 3.30
C ILE A 89 14.06 13.50 2.61
N MET A 90 14.34 14.80 2.45
CA MET A 90 13.43 15.73 1.78
C MET A 90 13.23 15.36 0.31
N GLU A 91 14.31 15.04 -0.40
CA GLU A 91 14.30 14.59 -1.80
C GLU A 91 13.57 13.25 -1.94
N GLU A 92 13.89 12.25 -1.11
CA GLU A 92 13.23 10.93 -1.12
C GLU A 92 11.71 11.06 -0.92
N ASN A 93 11.28 11.92 0.02
CA ASN A 93 9.87 12.15 0.28
C ASN A 93 9.18 12.90 -0.88
N ALA A 94 9.86 13.86 -1.52
CA ALA A 94 9.34 14.58 -2.68
C ALA A 94 9.14 13.64 -3.88
N GLU A 95 10.12 12.78 -4.15
CA GLU A 95 10.05 11.75 -5.20
C GLU A 95 8.90 10.77 -4.93
N ARG A 96 8.84 10.22 -3.71
CA ARG A 96 7.78 9.27 -3.31
C ARG A 96 6.39 9.87 -3.48
N GLN A 97 6.21 11.13 -3.10
CA GLN A 97 4.93 11.82 -3.24
C GLN A 97 4.58 12.09 -4.71
N ALA A 98 5.55 12.50 -5.53
CA ALA A 98 5.35 12.71 -6.96
C ALA A 98 4.93 11.42 -7.67
N ASP A 99 5.62 10.31 -7.38
CA ASP A 99 5.29 8.99 -7.93
C ASP A 99 3.91 8.52 -7.53
N TYR A 100 3.53 8.72 -6.26
CA TYR A 100 2.20 8.39 -5.78
C TYR A 100 1.10 9.16 -6.53
N VAL A 101 1.25 10.48 -6.65
CA VAL A 101 0.31 11.33 -7.39
C VAL A 101 0.23 10.92 -8.86
N ALA A 102 1.38 10.66 -9.50
CA ALA A 102 1.42 10.22 -10.89
C ALA A 102 0.72 8.86 -11.09
N GLN A 103 0.90 7.91 -10.18
CA GLN A 103 0.19 6.63 -10.23
C GLN A 103 -1.31 6.80 -10.03
N GLN A 104 -1.76 7.59 -9.06
CA GLN A 104 -3.17 7.87 -8.83
C GLN A 104 -3.83 8.50 -10.05
N GLN A 105 -3.17 9.47 -10.69
CA GLN A 105 -3.65 10.08 -11.93
C GLN A 105 -3.74 9.07 -13.08
N LYS A 106 -2.75 8.18 -13.22
CA LYS A 106 -2.78 7.12 -14.25
C LYS A 106 -3.98 6.18 -14.05
N TYR A 107 -4.25 5.76 -12.82
CA TYR A 107 -5.40 4.91 -12.51
C TYR A 107 -6.73 5.62 -12.76
N ALA A 108 -6.86 6.86 -12.28
CA ALA A 108 -8.05 7.67 -12.51
C ALA A 108 -8.34 7.85 -14.02
N GLN A 109 -7.34 8.19 -14.83
CA GLN A 109 -7.49 8.31 -16.28
C GLN A 109 -7.87 6.98 -16.94
N ALA A 110 -7.29 5.86 -16.50
CA ALA A 110 -7.63 4.54 -17.03
C ALA A 110 -9.09 4.17 -16.75
N ASP A 111 -9.57 4.47 -15.55
CA ASP A 111 -10.94 4.22 -15.14
C ASP A 111 -11.92 5.17 -15.84
N GLU A 112 -11.59 6.46 -15.97
CA GLU A 112 -12.37 7.42 -16.77
C GLU A 112 -12.50 6.96 -18.22
N ARG A 113 -11.41 6.54 -18.87
CA ARG A 113 -11.44 6.03 -20.26
C ARG A 113 -12.38 4.83 -20.40
N LYS A 114 -12.33 3.87 -19.47
CA LYS A 114 -13.24 2.71 -19.46
C LYS A 114 -14.69 3.16 -19.26
N THR A 115 -14.92 4.07 -18.32
CA THR A 115 -16.25 4.54 -17.94
C THR A 115 -16.90 5.36 -19.06
N CYS A 116 -16.16 6.28 -19.68
CA CYS A 116 -16.60 7.06 -20.83
C CYS A 116 -16.93 6.17 -22.04
N LYS A 117 -16.07 5.18 -22.36
CA LYS A 117 -16.35 4.22 -23.43
C LYS A 117 -17.64 3.44 -23.18
N ASN A 118 -17.85 2.98 -21.95
CA ASN A 118 -19.05 2.24 -21.57
C ASN A 118 -20.30 3.13 -21.56
N ARG A 119 -20.19 4.38 -21.10
CA ARG A 119 -21.26 5.39 -21.13
C ARG A 119 -21.68 5.67 -22.57
N ALA A 120 -20.74 5.96 -23.46
CA ALA A 120 -21.01 6.20 -24.88
C ALA A 120 -21.72 5.01 -25.56
N ARG A 121 -21.31 3.77 -25.24
CA ARG A 121 -22.00 2.55 -25.71
C ARG A 121 -23.45 2.47 -25.24
N ARG A 122 -23.72 2.78 -23.96
CA ARG A 122 -25.07 2.79 -23.39
C ARG A 122 -25.94 3.88 -24.00
N GLU A 123 -25.41 5.09 -24.17
CA GLU A 123 -26.10 6.22 -24.78
C GLU A 123 -26.48 5.93 -26.24
N LYS A 124 -25.56 5.35 -27.03
CA LYS A 124 -25.85 4.92 -28.40
C LYS A 124 -26.97 3.87 -28.44
N LYS A 125 -26.95 2.87 -27.55
CA LYS A 125 -28.02 1.85 -27.47
C LYS A 125 -29.36 2.47 -27.03
N LYS A 126 -29.34 3.40 -26.07
CA LYS A 126 -30.54 4.12 -25.61
C LYS A 126 -31.16 4.94 -26.73
N LEU A 127 -30.34 5.68 -27.49
CA LEU A 127 -30.79 6.48 -28.63
C LEU A 127 -31.37 5.59 -29.75
N ALA A 128 -30.71 4.46 -30.06
CA ALA A 128 -31.22 3.50 -31.04
C ALA A 128 -32.57 2.89 -30.60
N ALA A 129 -32.72 2.53 -29.33
CA ALA A 129 -33.98 2.01 -28.79
C ALA A 129 -35.10 3.06 -28.79
N GLN A 130 -34.79 4.33 -28.49
CA GLN A 130 -35.77 5.43 -28.58
C GLN A 130 -36.22 5.64 -30.02
N ARG A 131 -35.30 5.64 -30.99
CA ARG A 131 -35.62 5.73 -32.43
C ARG A 131 -36.50 4.57 -32.89
N GLY A 132 -36.20 3.34 -32.49
CA GLY A 132 -37.04 2.17 -32.82
C GLY A 132 -38.45 2.27 -32.24
N LYS A 133 -38.61 2.76 -31.01
CA LYS A 133 -39.92 3.00 -30.39
C LYS A 133 -40.71 4.11 -31.10
N LEU A 134 -40.04 5.18 -31.54
CA LEU A 134 -40.68 6.26 -32.29
C LEU A 134 -41.19 5.75 -33.66
N ALA A 135 -40.37 4.98 -34.39
CA ALA A 135 -40.77 4.37 -35.65
C ALA A 135 -41.97 3.42 -35.48
N GLN A 136 -41.93 2.51 -34.49
CA GLN A 136 -43.08 1.62 -34.20
C GLN A 136 -44.35 2.39 -33.84
N LYS A 137 -44.24 3.54 -33.15
CA LYS A 137 -45.40 4.36 -32.80
C LYS A 137 -45.98 5.11 -34.00
N GLN A 138 -45.16 5.43 -35.01
CA GLN A 138 -45.62 6.00 -36.28
C GLN A 138 -46.35 4.95 -37.11
N GLU A 139 -45.78 3.75 -37.26
CA GLU A 139 -46.40 2.64 -38.02
C GLU A 139 -47.76 2.21 -37.40
N HIS A 140 -47.83 2.03 -36.08
CA HIS A 140 -49.11 1.73 -35.40
C HIS A 140 -50.11 2.89 -35.33
N GLY A 141 -49.67 4.11 -35.66
CA GLY A 141 -50.52 5.30 -35.76
C GLY A 141 -51.17 5.44 -37.14
N GLU A 142 -50.46 5.05 -38.20
CA GLU A 142 -50.93 5.08 -39.59
C GLU A 142 -52.00 3.99 -39.85
N ASP A 143 -51.84 2.79 -39.28
CA ASP A 143 -52.82 1.70 -39.41
C ASP A 143 -54.19 1.96 -38.74
N ARG A 144 -54.29 2.97 -37.85
CA ARG A 144 -55.54 3.31 -37.15
C ARG A 144 -56.33 4.46 -37.79
N ASN A 145 -55.87 5.02 -38.90
CA ASN A 145 -56.50 6.18 -39.55
C ASN A 145 -57.00 5.90 -40.98
N VAL A 146 -57.45 4.67 -41.25
CA VAL A 146 -58.21 4.36 -42.48
C VAL A 146 -59.69 4.57 -42.18
N PRO A 147 -60.35 5.62 -42.69
CA PRO A 147 -61.79 5.80 -42.53
C PRO A 147 -62.53 4.75 -43.37
N ASP A 148 -63.36 3.96 -42.70
CA ASP A 148 -64.30 3.01 -43.32
C ASP A 148 -65.38 3.82 -44.07
N GLN A 149 -65.59 3.51 -45.35
CA GLN A 149 -66.51 4.24 -46.24
C GLN A 149 -67.98 3.85 -46.03
#